data_AF-A0A7J6PWE2-F1
#
_entry.id   AF-A0A7J6PWE2-F1
#
_cell.length_a   1.000
_cell.length_b   1.000
_cell.length_c   1.000
_cell.angle_alpha   90.00
_cell.angle_beta   90.00
_cell.angle_gamma   90.00
#
_symmetry.space_group_name_H-M   'P 1'
#
loop_
_entity.id
_entity.type
_entity.pdbx_description
1 polymer ?
#
loop_
_entity_poly.entity_id
_entity_poly.type
_entity_poly.pdbx_seq_one_letter_code
_entity_poly.pdbx_strand_id
1 'polypeptide(L)'
;HYADNGDADLGARLEWRCVDATKMGSSFRGRRFDLIIEKGTLDAMMCSGTSDAAVALLKEIPKLLQPDTGRFLLISHNPNRDSLLFDHGVALRVREVRLGELSPKAMLINALRSKFGKEPLSGLEKSTAMVEALKE
;
A
#
# COMPACT_ATOMS: atom_id res chain seq x y z
N HIS A 1 -25.42 4.28 13.89
CA HIS A 1 -25.05 4.92 15.16
C HIS A 1 -23.96 4.11 15.82
N TYR A 2 -22.69 4.43 15.56
CA TYR A 2 -21.57 3.94 16.37
C TYR A 2 -21.17 5.07 17.31
N ALA A 3 -21.22 4.80 18.61
CA ALA A 3 -20.87 5.77 19.64
C ALA A 3 -19.35 5.94 19.66
N ASP A 4 -18.92 7.11 19.21
CA ASP A 4 -17.60 7.70 19.34
C ASP A 4 -17.43 8.23 20.77
N ASN A 5 -16.53 7.62 21.54
CA ASN A 5 -16.11 8.16 22.85
C ASN A 5 -14.58 8.26 22.94
N GLY A 6 -13.90 8.49 21.80
CA GLY A 6 -12.44 8.64 21.74
C GLY A 6 -11.86 9.03 20.38
N ASP A 7 -12.69 9.10 19.33
CA ASP A 7 -12.34 9.38 17.93
C ASP A 7 -12.41 10.89 17.61
N ALA A 8 -13.11 11.68 18.41
CA ALA A 8 -13.32 13.12 18.18
C ALA A 8 -12.02 13.94 18.04
N ASP A 9 -10.94 13.57 18.74
CA ASP A 9 -9.64 14.27 18.68
C ASP A 9 -8.79 13.85 17.46
N LEU A 10 -8.87 12.58 17.05
CA LEU A 10 -8.20 12.10 15.83
C LEU A 10 -8.84 12.68 14.58
N GLY A 11 -10.18 12.77 14.54
CA GLY A 11 -10.91 13.38 13.44
C GLY A 11 -10.52 14.84 13.18
N ALA A 12 -10.19 15.60 14.23
CA ALA A 12 -9.75 16.99 14.12
C ALA A 12 -8.31 17.14 13.59
N ARG A 13 -7.49 16.08 13.66
CA ARG A 13 -6.07 16.07 13.24
C ARG A 13 -5.83 15.33 11.93
N LEU A 14 -6.87 14.76 11.35
CA LEU A 14 -6.80 13.95 10.13
C LEU A 14 -7.26 14.75 8.92
N GLU A 15 -6.41 14.80 7.89
CA GLU A 15 -6.71 15.44 6.61
C GLU A 15 -6.81 14.38 5.52
N TRP A 16 -7.99 14.25 4.90
CA TRP A 16 -8.21 13.36 3.75
C TRP A 16 -8.02 14.12 2.45
N ARG A 17 -7.20 13.59 1.54
CA ARG A 17 -6.99 14.16 0.20
C ARG A 17 -7.01 13.06 -0.86
N CYS A 18 -7.66 13.35 -1.98
CA CYS A 18 -7.48 12.58 -3.21
C CYS A 18 -6.26 13.14 -3.95
N VAL A 19 -5.26 12.30 -4.20
CA VAL A 19 -4.00 12.71 -4.82
C VAL A 19 -3.54 11.64 -5.79
N ASP A 20 -2.99 12.05 -6.94
CA ASP A 20 -2.21 11.17 -7.81
C ASP A 20 -0.87 10.85 -7.12
N ALA A 21 -0.71 9.60 -6.67
CA ALA A 21 0.47 9.14 -5.95
C ALA A 21 1.78 9.27 -6.76
N THR A 22 1.70 9.44 -8.09
CA THR A 22 2.87 9.67 -8.95
C THR A 22 3.25 11.15 -9.08
N LYS A 23 2.46 12.07 -8.52
CA LYS A 23 2.62 13.54 -8.65
C LYS A 23 2.35 14.30 -7.36
N MET A 24 2.61 13.67 -6.21
CA MET A 24 2.22 14.19 -4.90
C MET A 24 2.88 15.52 -4.50
N GLY A 25 4.12 15.78 -4.93
CA GLY A 25 4.85 17.01 -4.59
C GLY A 25 4.07 18.29 -4.91
N SER A 26 3.35 18.29 -6.02
CA SER A 26 2.47 19.39 -6.44
C SER A 26 1.23 19.59 -5.55
N SER A 27 0.77 18.51 -4.91
CA SER A 27 -0.43 18.49 -4.06
C SER A 27 -0.14 18.89 -2.62
N PHE A 28 1.10 18.69 -2.16
CA PHE A 28 1.52 19.01 -0.80
C PHE A 28 2.41 20.27 -0.68
N ARG A 29 2.74 20.94 -1.80
CA ARG A 29 3.41 22.27 -1.90
C ARG A 29 4.23 22.69 -0.67
N GLY A 30 5.45 22.17 -0.58
CA GLY A 30 6.41 22.56 0.47
C GLY A 30 6.19 21.90 1.83
N ARG A 31 5.10 21.17 2.04
CA ARG A 31 4.95 20.33 3.22
C ARG A 31 5.97 19.20 3.18
N ARG A 32 6.42 18.83 4.37
CA ARG A 32 7.35 17.74 4.64
C ARG A 32 6.80 16.92 5.79
N PHE A 33 6.95 15.61 5.69
CA PHE A 33 6.39 14.66 6.63
C PHE A 33 7.52 13.93 7.36
N ASP A 34 7.37 13.74 8.67
CA ASP A 34 8.29 12.96 9.48
C ASP A 34 8.16 11.46 9.19
N LEU A 35 6.96 11.02 8.82
CA LEU A 35 6.65 9.63 8.49
C LEU A 35 5.67 9.57 7.32
N ILE A 36 6.01 8.76 6.32
CA ILE A 36 5.07 8.32 5.29
C ILE A 36 4.88 6.82 5.42
N ILE A 37 3.62 6.37 5.47
CA ILE A 37 3.25 4.96 5.50
C ILE A 37 2.58 4.65 4.17
N GLU A 38 3.17 3.74 3.40
CA GLU A 38 2.56 3.18 2.20
C GLU A 38 2.21 1.72 2.47
N LYS A 39 0.96 1.36 2.21
CA LYS A 39 0.46 0.00 2.37
C LYS A 39 -0.40 -0.39 1.18
N GLY A 40 0.10 -1.32 0.39
CA GLY A 40 -0.66 -2.01 -0.67
C GLY A 40 -0.93 -1.23 -1.95
N THR A 41 -0.66 0.08 -2.01
CA THR A 41 -0.73 0.86 -3.25
C THR A 41 0.40 0.46 -4.20
N LEU A 42 1.62 0.29 -3.67
CA LEU A 42 2.75 -0.22 -4.45
C LEU A 42 2.43 -1.60 -5.03
N ASP A 43 1.87 -2.49 -4.21
CA ASP A 43 1.48 -3.84 -4.63
C ASP A 43 0.45 -3.79 -5.77
N ALA A 44 -0.57 -2.93 -5.64
CA ALA A 44 -1.59 -2.75 -6.67
C ALA A 44 -1.01 -2.23 -8.00
N MET A 45 -0.09 -1.26 -7.95
CA MET A 45 0.57 -0.72 -9.15
C MET A 45 1.43 -1.77 -9.85
N MET A 46 2.02 -2.70 -9.11
CA MET A 46 2.83 -3.77 -9.68
C MET A 46 2.01 -4.87 -10.33
N CYS A 47 0.72 -5.02 -9.98
CA CYS A 47 -0.17 -5.99 -10.61
C CYS A 47 -0.54 -5.62 -12.07
N SER A 48 -0.38 -4.36 -12.49
CA SER A 48 -0.72 -3.93 -13.85
C SER A 48 0.31 -4.29 -14.93
N GLY A 49 1.41 -4.97 -14.58
CA GLY A 49 2.39 -5.50 -15.54
C GLY A 49 3.51 -4.53 -15.94
N THR A 50 3.42 -3.25 -15.59
CA THR A 50 4.51 -2.28 -15.73
C THR A 50 4.89 -1.69 -14.38
N SER A 51 6.19 -1.50 -14.13
CA SER A 51 6.72 -0.95 -12.88
C SER A 51 6.78 0.59 -12.85
N ASP A 52 6.53 1.25 -13.99
CA ASP A 52 6.75 2.70 -14.13
C ASP A 52 5.95 3.53 -13.12
N ALA A 53 4.68 3.18 -12.89
CA ALA A 53 3.85 3.88 -11.91
C ALA A 53 4.33 3.67 -10.47
N ALA A 54 4.76 2.46 -10.14
CA ALA A 54 5.34 2.12 -8.83
C ALA A 54 6.65 2.88 -8.60
N VAL A 55 7.52 2.94 -9.61
CA VAL A 55 8.77 3.72 -9.56
C VAL A 55 8.49 5.21 -9.43
N ALA A 56 7.50 5.74 -10.17
CA ALA A 56 7.10 7.14 -10.09
C ALA A 56 6.59 7.51 -8.69
N LEU A 57 5.76 6.65 -8.07
CA LEU A 57 5.33 6.80 -6.68
C LEU A 57 6.54 6.85 -5.73
N LEU A 58 7.46 5.89 -5.84
CA LEU A 58 8.63 5.82 -4.97
C LEU A 58 9.54 7.05 -5.12
N LYS A 59 9.63 7.65 -6.31
CA LYS A 59 10.38 8.89 -6.55
C LYS A 59 9.74 10.14 -5.94
N GLU A 60 8.44 10.12 -5.65
CA GLU A 60 7.77 11.21 -4.94
C GLU A 60 8.03 11.17 -3.42
N ILE A 61 8.23 9.98 -2.84
CA ILE A 61 8.39 9.82 -1.38
C ILE A 61 9.52 10.69 -0.80
N PRO A 62 10.77 10.66 -1.32
CA PRO A 62 11.84 11.50 -0.77
C PRO A 62 11.55 13.00 -0.84
N LYS A 63 10.77 13.45 -1.84
CA LYS A 63 10.42 14.87 -2.01
C LYS A 63 9.46 15.37 -0.92
N LEU A 64 8.73 14.45 -0.30
CA LEU A 64 7.74 14.72 0.73
C LEU A 64 8.28 14.47 2.14
N LEU A 65 9.37 13.74 2.31
CA LEU A 65 9.95 13.50 3.63
C LEU A 65 10.76 14.69 4.12
N GLN A 66 10.76 14.90 5.44
CA GLN A 66 11.74 15.77 6.07
C GLN A 66 13.16 15.34 5.66
N PRO A 67 14.02 16.26 5.21
CA PRO A 67 15.41 15.95 4.92
C PRO A 67 16.09 15.30 6.13
N ASP A 68 16.90 14.27 5.87
CA ASP A 68 17.76 13.55 6.82
C ASP A 68 17.07 12.79 7.97
N THR A 69 15.86 13.20 8.37
CA THR A 69 15.14 12.71 9.55
C THR A 69 13.85 11.96 9.21
N GLY A 70 13.25 12.27 8.06
CA GLY A 70 12.00 11.66 7.61
C GLY A 70 12.15 10.17 7.36
N ARG A 71 11.10 9.41 7.69
CA ARG A 71 11.06 7.95 7.55
C ARG A 71 9.97 7.51 6.60
N PHE A 72 10.27 6.46 5.85
CA PHE A 72 9.30 5.77 5.00
C PHE A 72 9.08 4.37 5.53
N LEU A 73 7.82 4.01 5.79
CA LEU A 73 7.39 2.67 6.13
C LEU A 73 6.62 2.08 4.95
N LEU A 74 7.22 1.08 4.30
CA LEU A 74 6.58 0.30 3.25
C LEU A 74 6.03 -1.00 3.83
N ILE A 75 4.74 -1.25 3.63
CA ILE A 75 4.09 -2.51 3.95
C ILE A 75 3.63 -3.13 2.63
N SER A 76 4.34 -4.18 2.20
CA SER A 76 4.15 -4.80 0.88
C SER A 76 4.23 -6.31 0.97
N HIS A 77 3.40 -6.98 0.17
CA HIS A 77 3.46 -8.43 -0.05
C HIS A 77 4.20 -8.82 -1.34
N ASN A 78 4.70 -7.84 -2.09
CA ASN A 78 5.38 -8.09 -3.36
C ASN A 78 6.83 -8.57 -3.12
N PRO A 79 7.21 -9.76 -3.65
CA PRO A 79 8.58 -10.25 -3.54
C PRO A 79 9.58 -9.39 -4.34
N ASN A 80 9.13 -8.66 -5.36
CA ASN A 80 9.98 -7.84 -6.24
C ASN A 80 10.16 -6.39 -5.74
N ARG A 81 9.68 -6.06 -4.55
CA ARG A 81 9.77 -4.69 -4.01
C ARG A 81 11.21 -4.18 -3.89
N ASP A 82 12.16 -5.08 -3.62
CA ASP A 82 13.56 -4.71 -3.39
C ASP A 82 14.18 -4.18 -4.70
N SER A 83 13.94 -4.83 -5.84
CA SER A 83 14.38 -4.34 -7.16
C SER A 83 13.82 -2.94 -7.48
N LEU A 84 12.56 -2.67 -7.11
CA LEU A 84 11.97 -1.34 -7.31
C LEU A 84 12.65 -0.26 -6.45
N LEU A 85 13.00 -0.60 -5.22
CA LEU A 85 13.63 0.33 -4.28
C LEU A 85 15.09 0.62 -4.65
N PHE A 86 15.84 -0.37 -5.11
CA PHE A 86 17.28 -0.26 -5.29
C PHE A 86 17.71 0.00 -6.73
N ASP A 87 17.01 -0.53 -7.73
CA ASP A 87 17.50 -0.52 -9.11
C ASP A 87 17.11 0.77 -9.87
N HIS A 88 16.22 1.58 -9.30
CA HIS A 88 15.58 2.70 -10.00
C HIS A 88 16.03 4.09 -9.51
N GLY A 89 17.15 4.15 -8.77
CA GLY A 89 17.73 5.40 -8.30
C GLY A 89 16.84 6.16 -7.33
N VAL A 90 16.01 5.46 -6.56
CA VAL A 90 15.17 6.07 -5.52
C VAL A 90 16.09 6.47 -4.36
N ALA A 91 16.07 7.74 -3.97
CA ALA A 91 16.90 8.29 -2.91
C ALA A 91 16.39 7.90 -1.50
N LEU A 92 16.23 6.59 -1.26
CA LEU A 92 15.86 6.01 0.03
C LEU A 92 16.94 5.03 0.47
N ARG A 93 17.19 5.00 1.78
CA ARG A 93 18.08 4.00 2.39
C ARG A 93 17.25 3.08 3.26
N VAL A 94 17.28 1.79 2.95
CA VAL A 94 16.65 0.77 3.80
C VAL A 94 17.39 0.70 5.14
N ARG A 95 16.62 0.85 6.21
CA ARG A 95 17.13 0.77 7.59
C ARG A 95 16.84 -0.58 8.23
N GLU A 96 15.66 -1.11 7.97
CA GLU A 96 15.15 -2.32 8.59
C GLU A 96 14.17 -3.00 7.64
N VAL A 97 14.19 -4.33 7.65
CA VAL A 97 13.21 -5.17 6.98
C VAL A 97 12.68 -6.15 8.02
N ARG A 98 11.35 -6.16 8.20
CA ARG A 98 10.67 -7.16 9.02
C ARG A 98 9.80 -8.02 8.14
N LEU A 99 10.03 -9.32 8.17
CA LEU A 99 9.11 -10.29 7.62
C LEU A 99 8.07 -10.61 8.68
N GLY A 100 6.80 -10.47 8.33
CA GLY A 100 5.68 -10.85 9.16
C GLY A 100 4.86 -11.91 8.44
N GLU A 101 4.29 -12.83 9.20
CA GLU A 101 3.33 -13.77 8.67
C GLU A 101 2.03 -13.04 8.29
N LEU A 102 1.45 -13.45 7.17
CA LEU A 102 0.10 -13.04 6.83
C LEU A 102 -0.88 -13.66 7.82
N SER A 103 -1.85 -12.87 8.28
CA SER A 103 -2.98 -13.47 9.01
C SER A 103 -3.68 -14.50 8.12
N PRO A 104 -4.23 -15.60 8.68
CA PRO A 104 -4.98 -16.59 7.90
C PRO A 104 -6.09 -15.97 7.04
N LYS A 105 -6.72 -14.90 7.54
CA LYS A 105 -7.74 -14.15 6.80
C LYS A 105 -7.16 -13.43 5.57
N ALA A 106 -5.99 -12.82 5.69
CA ALA A 106 -5.32 -12.17 4.57
C ALA A 106 -4.80 -13.19 3.55
N MET A 107 -4.30 -14.35 4.02
CA MET A 107 -3.94 -15.47 3.15
C MET A 107 -5.14 -15.95 2.34
N LEU A 108 -6.29 -16.15 3.00
CA LEU A 108 -7.53 -16.56 2.35
C LEU A 108 -7.95 -15.56 1.26
N ILE A 109 -7.97 -14.25 1.57
CA ILE A 109 -8.32 -13.21 0.60
C ILE A 109 -7.36 -13.25 -0.60
N ASN A 110 -6.06 -13.41 -0.37
CA ASN A 110 -5.06 -13.48 -1.43
C ASN A 110 -5.22 -14.74 -2.29
N ALA A 111 -5.49 -15.90 -1.68
CA ALA A 111 -5.77 -17.16 -2.39
C ALA A 111 -7.01 -17.03 -3.27
N LEU A 112 -8.10 -16.47 -2.74
CA LEU A 112 -9.32 -16.20 -3.51
C LEU A 112 -9.03 -15.22 -4.66
N ARG A 113 -8.27 -14.15 -4.43
CA ARG A 113 -7.88 -13.20 -5.48
C ARG A 113 -6.99 -13.81 -6.56
N SER A 114 -6.10 -14.73 -6.20
CA SER A 114 -5.29 -15.47 -7.16
C SER A 114 -6.16 -16.34 -8.08
N LYS A 115 -7.18 -17.00 -7.52
CA LYS A 115 -8.04 -17.95 -8.25
C LYS A 115 -9.16 -17.26 -9.07
N PHE A 116 -9.71 -16.16 -8.57
CA PHE A 116 -10.86 -15.47 -9.18
C PHE A 116 -10.51 -14.10 -9.80
N GLY A 117 -9.25 -13.68 -9.71
CA GLY A 117 -8.75 -12.46 -10.35
C GLY A 117 -9.49 -11.18 -9.94
N LYS A 118 -10.04 -10.49 -10.93
CA LYS A 118 -10.67 -9.16 -10.78
C LYS A 118 -12.11 -9.21 -10.29
N GLU A 119 -12.72 -10.39 -10.19
CA GLU A 119 -14.11 -10.51 -9.73
C GLU A 119 -14.26 -9.98 -8.30
N PRO A 120 -15.32 -9.21 -7.99
CA PRO A 120 -15.59 -8.79 -6.63
C PRO A 120 -15.80 -10.00 -5.71
N LEU A 121 -15.09 -10.07 -4.59
CA LEU A 121 -15.24 -11.17 -3.63
C LEU A 121 -16.67 -11.27 -3.06
N SER A 122 -17.38 -10.15 -2.98
CA SER A 122 -18.82 -10.11 -2.62
C SER A 122 -19.72 -10.77 -3.65
N GLY A 123 -19.27 -11.00 -4.88
CA GLY A 123 -20.02 -11.78 -5.88
C GLY A 123 -19.81 -13.29 -5.74
N LEU A 124 -18.77 -13.71 -5.02
CA LEU A 124 -18.34 -15.11 -4.93
C LEU A 124 -18.98 -15.87 -3.77
N GLU A 125 -19.60 -15.16 -2.82
CA GLU A 125 -20.25 -15.71 -1.63
C GLU A 125 -21.36 -16.74 -1.92
N LYS A 126 -21.87 -16.81 -3.15
CA LYS A 126 -22.85 -17.82 -3.62
C LYS A 126 -22.33 -18.69 -4.76
N SER A 127 -21.06 -18.55 -5.13
CA SER A 127 -20.46 -19.30 -6.23
C SER A 127 -20.06 -20.70 -5.76
N THR A 128 -20.55 -21.73 -6.45
CA THR A 128 -20.06 -23.11 -6.28
C THR A 128 -18.55 -23.21 -6.48
N ALA A 129 -17.96 -22.38 -7.35
CA ALA A 129 -16.53 -22.33 -7.56
C ALA A 129 -15.76 -21.86 -6.32
N MET A 130 -16.34 -20.99 -5.47
CA MET A 130 -15.72 -20.58 -4.21
C MET A 130 -15.70 -21.73 -3.20
N VAL A 131 -16.78 -22.52 -3.13
CA VAL A 131 -16.85 -23.70 -2.25
C VAL A 131 -15.84 -24.77 -2.68
N GLU A 132 -15.65 -24.98 -3.99
CA GLU A 132 -14.62 -25.89 -4.50
C GLU A 132 -13.21 -25.37 -4.24
N ALA A 133 -12.98 -24.06 -4.40
CA ALA A 133 -11.70 -23.44 -4.11
C ALA A 133 -11.25 -23.53 -2.65
N LEU A 134 -12.18 -23.70 -1.71
CA LEU A 134 -11.89 -23.86 -0.28
C LEU A 134 -11.62 -25.32 0.15
N LYS A 135 -11.81 -26.29 -0.76
CA LYS A 135 -11.61 -27.72 -0.48
C LYS A 135 -10.22 -28.23 -0.90
N GLU A 136 -9.49 -27.45 -1.69
CA GLU A 136 -8.09 -27.67 -2.08
C GLU A 136 -7.14 -27.02 -1.07
#